data_AF-A0A3B0Z1U5-F1
#
_entry.id   AF-A0A3B0Z1U5-F1
#
_cell.length_a   1.000
_cell.length_b   1.000
_cell.length_c   1.000
_cell.angle_alpha   90.00
_cell.angle_beta   90.00
_cell.angle_gamma   90.00
#
_symmetry.space_group_name_H-M   'P 1'
#
loop_
_entity.id
_entity.type
_entity.pdbx_description
1 polymer ?
#
loop_
_entity_poly.entity_id
_entity_poly.type
_entity_poly.pdbx_seq_one_letter_code
_entity_poly.pdbx_strand_id
1 'polypeptide(L)' 'MDETYIKVEGQWRYYYRAADKQGYTIDCLLTAKHDKKAALRFLCKAFGRNGRPA' A
#
# COMPACT_ATOMS: atom_id res chain seq x y z
N MET A 1 3.60 5.66 -3.94
CA MET A 1 3.24 4.64 -2.93
C MET A 1 3.30 5.33 -1.61
N ASP A 2 2.16 5.42 -0.96
CA ASP A 2 1.98 6.24 0.23
C ASP A 2 1.77 5.32 1.43
N GLU A 3 2.46 5.60 2.54
CA GLU A 3 2.19 5.00 3.85
C GLU A 3 1.41 6.02 4.68
N THR A 4 0.28 5.61 5.25
CA THR A 4 -0.55 6.46 6.10
C THR A 4 -1.09 5.65 7.27
N TYR A 5 -1.32 6.31 8.40
CA TYR A 5 -1.92 5.69 9.57
C TYR A 5 -3.41 6.01 9.61
N ILE A 6 -4.26 4.99 9.57
CA ILE A 6 -5.71 5.16 9.56
C ILE A 6 -6.36 4.41 10.72
N LYS A 7 -7.49 4.92 11.20
CA LYS A 7 -8.27 4.29 12.27
C LYS A 7 -9.40 3.47 11.63
N VAL A 8 -9.37 2.16 11.83
CA VAL A 8 -10.39 1.21 11.36
C VAL A 8 -11.00 0.54 12.58
N GLU A 9 -12.31 0.67 12.76
CA GLU A 9 -13.06 0.09 13.90
C GLU A 9 -12.44 0.39 15.27
N GLY A 10 -12.01 1.64 15.47
CA GLY A 10 -11.41 2.07 16.74
C GLY A 10 -9.92 1.74 16.89
N GLN A 11 -9.36 0.88 16.03
CA GLN A 11 -7.95 0.48 16.07
C GLN A 11 -7.15 1.21 15.01
N TRP A 12 -5.97 1.66 15.38
CA TRP A 12 -5.06 2.23 14.40
C TRP A 12 -4.33 1.14 13.61
N ARG A 13 -4.23 1.34 12.31
CA ARG A 13 -3.63 0.40 11.36
C ARG A 13 -2.79 1.14 10.33
N TYR A 14 -1.75 0.48 9.86
CA TYR A 14 -0.88 0.96 8.81
C TYR A 14 -1.52 0.67 7.46
N TYR A 15 -1.69 1.72 6.68
CA TYR A 15 -2.30 1.67 5.37
C TYR A 15 -1.27 2.05 4.31
N TYR A 16 -1.03 1.10 3.41
CA TYR A 16 -0.15 1.24 2.26
C TYR A 16 -1.01 1.34 1.02
N ARG A 17 -0.79 2.37 0.21
CA ARG A 17 -1.53 2.56 -1.04
C ARG A 17 -0.60 2.69 -2.23
N ALA A 18 -0.89 1.89 -3.25
CA ALA A 18 -0.37 2.01 -4.59
C ALA A 18 -1.27 2.95 -5.37
N ALA A 19 -0.75 4.08 -5.83
CA ALA A 19 -1.44 4.94 -6.77
C ALA A 19 -0.60 5.11 -8.05
N ASP A 20 -1.26 5.22 -9.19
CA ASP A 20 -0.62 5.60 -10.45
C ASP A 20 -0.25 7.09 -10.47
N LYS A 21 0.39 7.55 -11.55
CA LYS A 21 0.75 8.98 -11.74
C LYS A 21 -0.47 9.90 -11.87
N GLN A 22 -1.63 9.37 -12.25
CA GLN A 22 -2.90 10.10 -12.38
C GLN A 22 -3.69 10.13 -11.07
N GLY A 23 -3.20 9.47 -10.01
CA GLY A 23 -3.83 9.43 -8.69
C GLY A 23 -4.83 8.28 -8.52
N TYR A 24 -4.99 7.40 -9.51
CA TYR A 24 -5.86 6.23 -9.36
C TYR A 24 -5.22 5.19 -8.46
N THR A 25 -6.00 4.73 -7.47
CA THR A 25 -5.54 3.69 -6.55
C THR A 25 -5.52 2.35 -7.28
N ILE A 26 -4.33 1.80 -7.44
CA ILE A 26 -4.08 0.53 -8.12
C ILE A 26 -4.30 -0.64 -7.16
N ASP A 27 -3.78 -0.53 -5.93
CA ASP A 27 -3.79 -1.61 -4.95
C ASP A 27 -3.63 -1.01 -3.54
N CYS A 28 -4.06 -1.72 -2.51
CA CYS A 28 -3.89 -1.30 -1.13
C CYS A 28 -3.60 -2.46 -0.17
N LEU A 29 -2.86 -2.18 0.89
CA LEU A 29 -2.53 -3.12 1.94
C LEU A 29 -2.76 -2.47 3.30
N LEU A 30 -3.54 -3.14 4.15
CA LEU A 30 -3.78 -2.74 5.52
C LEU A 30 -3.11 -3.73 6.48
N THR A 31 -2.22 -3.26 7.35
CA THR A 31 -1.54 -4.09 8.35
C THR A 31 -1.79 -3.55 9.76
N ALA A 32 -1.92 -4.47 10.72
CA ALA A 32 -2.09 -4.09 12.13
C ALA A 32 -0.78 -3.57 12.77
N LYS A 33 0.38 -3.89 12.18
CA LYS A 33 1.70 -3.51 12.65
C LYS A 33 2.50 -2.85 11.52
N HIS A 34 3.47 -2.01 11.89
CA HIS A 34 4.42 -1.43 10.95
C HIS A 34 5.35 -2.54 10.43
N ASP A 35 5.03 -3.08 9.26
CA ASP A 35 5.82 -4.14 8.64
C ASP A 35 6.33 -3.68 7.28
N LYS A 36 7.54 -3.11 7.30
CA LYS A 36 8.24 -2.66 6.09
C LYS A 36 8.51 -3.80 5.11
N LYS A 37 8.65 -5.04 5.59
CA LYS A 37 8.88 -6.21 4.73
C LYS A 37 7.60 -6.62 4.01
N ALA A 38 6.47 -6.57 4.70
CA ALA A 38 5.14 -6.75 4.08
C ALA A 38 4.87 -5.64 3.04
N ALA A 39 5.19 -4.39 3.37
CA ALA A 39 5.07 -3.26 2.45
C ALA A 39 5.95 -3.43 1.20
N LEU A 40 7.21 -3.86 1.36
CA LEU A 40 8.12 -4.10 0.24
C LEU A 40 7.63 -5.25 -0.66
N ARG A 41 7.14 -6.35 -0.05
CA ARG A 41 6.55 -7.46 -0.81
C ARG A 41 5.31 -7.03 -1.57
N PHE A 42 4.47 -6.22 -0.95
CA PHE A 42 3.30 -5.64 -1.58
C PHE A 42 3.69 -4.73 -2.75
N LEU A 43 4.67 -3.86 -2.57
CA LEU A 43 5.23 -3.01 -3.62
C LEU A 43 5.73 -3.83 -4.82
N CYS A 44 6.54 -4.87 -4.58
CA CYS A 44 7.02 -5.77 -5.62
C CYS A 44 5.87 -6.47 -6.35
N LYS A 45 4.83 -6.91 -5.61
CA LYS A 45 3.66 -7.57 -6.18
C LYS A 45 2.80 -6.61 -7.02
N ALA A 46 2.59 -5.39 -6.54
CA ALA A 46 1.82 -4.36 -7.22
C ALA A 46 2.50 -3.96 -8.54
N PHE A 47 3.83 -3.82 -8.56
CA PHE A 47 4.59 -3.57 -9.79
C PHE A 47 4.64 -4.79 -10.72
N GLY A 48 4.71 -6.00 -10.18
CA GLY A 48 4.65 -7.23 -10.98
C GLY A 48 3.29 -7.45 -11.65
N ARG A 49 2.20 -7.06 -10.99
CA ARG A 49 0.83 -7.20 -11.53
C ARG A 49 0.45 -6.11 -12.55
N ASN A 50 0.88 -4.86 -12.34
CA ASN A 50 0.39 -3.73 -13.12
C ASN A 50 1.41 -3.17 -14.12
N GLY A 51 2.54 -3.86 -14.32
CA GLY A 51 3.67 -3.33 -15.06
C GLY A 51 4.39 -2.24 -14.27
N ARG A 52 5.68 -2.04 -14.54
CA ARG A 52 6.39 -0.86 -14.01
C ARG A 52 5.68 0.38 -14.56
N PRO A 53 5.23 1.32 -13.73
CA PRO A 53 4.77 2.60 -14.24
C PRO A 53 5.93 3.23 -15.02
N ALA A 54 5.72 3.50 -16.30
CA ALA A 54 6.66 4.24 -17.16
C ALA A 54 6.85 5.66 -16.63
#